data_AF-A0A397J675-F1
#
_entry.id   AF-A0A397J675-F1
#
_cell.length_a   1.000
_cell.length_b   1.000
_cell.length_c   1.000
_cell.angle_alpha   90.00
_cell.angle_beta   90.00
_cell.angle_gamma   90.00
#
_symmetry.space_group_name_H-M   'P 1'
#
loop_
_entity.id
_entity.type
_entity.pdbx_description
1 polymer ?
#
loop_
_entity_poly.entity_id
_entity_poly.type
_entity_poly.pdbx_seq_one_letter_code
_entity_poly.pdbx_strand_id
1 'polypeptide(L)'
;MATIHKRNQERTHEENQERAYIAASHRGDRSMEARIESARKASEIHKKRTGKALRITPEDVRNEEMYQEINDDEQEQLDQFHQEVIGESPRPQGSAAAHFNYDQQ
;
A
#
# COMPACT_ATOMS: atom_id res chain seq x y z
N MET A 1 -17.96 17.89 -34.27
CA MET A 1 -18.19 17.71 -32.81
C MET A 1 -17.51 16.42 -32.39
N ALA A 2 -16.38 16.50 -31.69
CA ALA A 2 -15.60 15.31 -31.33
C ALA A 2 -16.22 14.61 -30.13
N THR A 3 -16.74 13.40 -30.34
CA THR A 3 -17.32 12.56 -29.30
C THR A 3 -16.22 12.03 -28.39
N ILE A 4 -16.16 12.52 -27.15
CA ILE A 4 -15.32 11.94 -26.10
C ILE A 4 -15.89 10.57 -25.76
N HIS A 5 -15.33 9.53 -26.37
CA HIS A 5 -15.59 8.15 -25.96
C HIS A 5 -14.88 7.96 -24.61
N LYS A 6 -15.61 8.21 -23.52
CA LYS A 6 -15.19 7.86 -22.16
C LYS A 6 -15.06 6.34 -22.13
N ARG A 7 -13.88 5.82 -22.47
CA ARG A 7 -13.54 4.40 -22.35
C ARG A 7 -13.59 4.06 -20.87
N ASN A 8 -14.77 3.69 -20.39
CA ASN A 8 -14.94 3.02 -19.12
C ASN A 8 -14.38 1.61 -19.32
N GLN A 9 -13.05 1.51 -19.41
CA GLN A 9 -12.37 0.24 -19.26
C GLN A 9 -12.88 -0.31 -17.93
N GLU A 10 -13.54 -1.46 -17.95
CA GLU A 10 -14.04 -2.11 -16.74
C GLU A 10 -12.82 -2.48 -15.89
N ARG A 11 -12.43 -1.54 -15.02
CA ARG A 11 -11.37 -1.74 -14.06
C ARG A 11 -11.85 -2.74 -13.03
N THR A 12 -10.98 -3.67 -12.67
CA THR A 12 -11.28 -4.62 -11.60
C THR A 12 -11.56 -3.86 -10.29
N HIS A 13 -12.31 -4.50 -9.40
CA HIS A 13 -12.58 -3.93 -8.08
C HIS A 13 -11.28 -3.59 -7.34
N GLU A 14 -10.28 -4.46 -7.47
CA GLU A 14 -8.94 -4.29 -6.89
C GLU A 14 -8.21 -3.07 -7.48
N GLU A 15 -8.21 -2.88 -8.81
CA GLU A 15 -7.57 -1.69 -9.40
C GLU A 15 -8.26 -0.39 -8.94
N ASN A 16 -9.59 -0.38 -8.83
CA ASN A 16 -10.31 0.80 -8.35
C ASN A 16 -10.01 1.08 -6.87
N GLN A 17 -9.90 0.03 -6.05
CA GLN A 17 -9.56 0.15 -4.65
C GLN A 17 -8.12 0.65 -4.45
N GLU A 18 -7.16 0.12 -5.22
CA GLU A 18 -5.78 0.59 -5.28
C GLU A 18 -5.74 2.10 -5.59
N ARG A 19 -6.39 2.52 -6.68
CA ARG A 19 -6.47 3.94 -7.08
C ARG A 19 -7.09 4.84 -6.01
N ALA A 20 -8.13 4.36 -5.31
CA ALA A 20 -8.76 5.11 -4.24
C ALA A 20 -7.80 5.34 -3.05
N TYR A 21 -7.01 4.33 -2.69
CA TYR A 21 -6.01 4.43 -1.62
C TYR A 21 -4.83 5.33 -2.01
N ILE A 22 -4.37 5.29 -3.27
CA ILE A 22 -3.37 6.24 -3.78
C ILE A 22 -3.87 7.67 -3.65
N ALA A 23 -5.08 7.95 -4.17
CA ALA A 23 -5.68 9.27 -4.10
C ALA A 23 -5.88 9.75 -2.64
N ALA A 24 -6.28 8.84 -1.75
CA ALA A 24 -6.41 9.10 -0.32
C ALA A 24 -5.09 9.49 0.35
N SER A 25 -3.96 8.89 -0.05
CA SER A 25 -2.64 9.20 0.48
C SER A 25 -2.12 10.58 0.07
N HIS A 26 -2.55 11.08 -1.10
CA HIS A 26 -2.21 12.41 -1.61
C HIS A 26 -3.09 13.53 -1.04
N ARG A 27 -4.02 13.22 -0.13
CA ARG A 27 -4.89 14.23 0.47
C ARG A 27 -4.20 14.96 1.62
N GLY A 28 -3.78 16.20 1.37
CA GLY A 28 -3.20 17.11 2.37
C GLY A 28 -4.11 17.49 3.53
N ASP A 29 -5.42 17.29 3.41
CA ASP A 29 -6.39 17.53 4.49
C ASP A 29 -6.43 16.42 5.56
N ARG A 30 -5.68 15.33 5.37
CA ARG A 30 -5.63 14.18 6.29
C ARG A 30 -4.35 14.17 7.13
N SER A 31 -4.40 13.52 8.30
CA SER A 31 -3.21 13.31 9.12
C SER A 31 -2.15 12.50 8.37
N MET A 32 -0.87 12.75 8.68
CA MET A 32 0.24 12.05 8.05
C MET A 32 0.12 10.53 8.20
N GLU A 33 -0.27 10.07 9.38
CA GLU A 33 -0.48 8.67 9.71
C GLU A 33 -1.58 8.03 8.82
N ALA A 34 -2.73 8.70 8.67
CA ALA A 34 -3.81 8.21 7.80
C ALA A 34 -3.41 8.19 6.31
N ARG A 35 -2.56 9.12 5.89
CA ARG A 35 -2.00 9.15 4.53
C ARG A 35 -1.03 7.98 4.31
N ILE A 36 -0.14 7.72 5.26
CA ILE A 36 0.80 6.59 5.22
C ILE A 36 0.05 5.26 5.23
N GLU A 37 -0.97 5.11 6.09
CA GLU A 37 -1.80 3.90 6.12
C GLU A 37 -2.52 3.67 4.78
N SER A 38 -3.03 4.73 4.16
CA SER A 38 -3.63 4.66 2.83
C SER A 38 -2.60 4.21 1.78
N ALA A 39 -1.39 4.78 1.80
CA ALA A 39 -0.31 4.40 0.89
C ALA A 39 0.13 2.93 1.08
N ARG A 40 0.19 2.46 2.33
CA ARG A 40 0.47 1.05 2.67
C ARG A 40 -0.59 0.12 2.10
N LYS A 41 -1.88 0.44 2.25
CA LYS A 41 -3.00 -0.35 1.68
C LYS A 41 -2.99 -0.37 0.15
N ALA A 42 -2.62 0.74 -0.49
CA ALA A 42 -2.44 0.77 -1.94
C ALA A 42 -1.32 -0.19 -2.38
N SER A 43 -0.19 -0.19 -1.67
CA SER A 43 0.95 -1.07 -1.94
C SER A 43 0.59 -2.56 -1.83
N GLU A 44 -0.22 -2.95 -0.84
CA GLU A 44 -0.69 -4.34 -0.69
C GLU A 44 -1.52 -4.81 -1.88
N ILE A 45 -2.48 -3.99 -2.32
CA ILE A 45 -3.34 -4.33 -3.47
C ILE A 45 -2.52 -4.35 -4.75
N HIS A 46 -1.59 -3.40 -4.90
CA HIS A 46 -0.68 -3.35 -6.03
C HIS A 46 0.18 -4.62 -6.08
N LYS A 47 0.81 -5.02 -4.96
CA LYS A 47 1.60 -6.26 -4.86
C LYS A 47 0.78 -7.50 -5.17
N LYS A 48 -0.46 -7.57 -4.70
CA LYS A 48 -1.36 -8.67 -5.04
C LYS A 48 -1.64 -8.76 -6.55
N ARG A 49 -1.75 -7.62 -7.24
CA ARG A 49 -2.09 -7.52 -8.66
C ARG A 49 -0.89 -7.67 -9.60
N THR A 50 0.27 -7.11 -9.23
CA THR A 50 1.46 -6.99 -10.09
C THR A 50 2.63 -7.85 -9.63
N GLY A 51 2.60 -8.34 -8.39
CA GLY A 51 3.70 -9.04 -7.75
C GLY A 51 4.75 -8.14 -7.12
N LYS A 52 4.64 -6.80 -7.23
CA LYS A 52 5.63 -5.85 -6.72
C LYS A 52 5.01 -4.89 -5.70
N ALA A 53 5.77 -4.48 -4.69
CA ALA A 53 5.30 -3.45 -3.77
C ALA A 53 5.55 -2.04 -4.33
N LEU A 54 4.82 -1.07 -3.79
CA LEU A 54 5.13 0.35 -3.95
C LEU A 54 6.05 0.82 -2.83
N ARG A 55 7.08 1.59 -3.17
CA ARG A 55 7.93 2.31 -2.23
C ARG A 55 7.15 3.46 -1.62
N ILE A 56 6.89 3.35 -0.33
CA ILE A 56 6.20 4.37 0.44
C ILE A 56 7.19 4.96 1.44
N THR A 57 7.53 6.23 1.29
CA THR A 57 8.28 6.99 2.31
C THR A 57 7.42 8.13 2.86
N PRO A 58 7.60 8.55 4.12
CA PRO A 58 6.93 9.73 4.66
C PRO A 58 7.18 10.98 3.81
N GLU A 59 8.37 11.13 3.23
CA GLU A 59 8.71 12.23 2.34
C GLU A 59 7.88 12.20 1.06
N ASP A 60 7.80 11.04 0.39
CA ASP A 60 7.00 10.89 -0.84
C ASP A 60 5.52 11.14 -0.58
N VAL A 61 5.00 10.63 0.55
CA VAL A 61 3.61 10.86 0.96
C VAL A 61 3.37 12.34 1.22
N ARG A 62 4.29 13.03 1.92
CA ARG A 62 4.17 14.46 2.25
C ARG A 62 4.22 15.33 1.00
N ASN A 63 5.09 14.99 0.05
CA ASN A 63 5.30 15.71 -1.20
C ASN A 63 4.29 15.33 -2.29
N GLU A 64 3.40 14.37 -2.01
CA GLU A 64 2.40 13.88 -2.97
C GLU A 64 3.03 13.27 -4.23
N GLU A 65 4.21 12.67 -4.06
CA GLU A 65 4.98 12.07 -5.14
C GLU A 65 4.33 10.77 -5.64
N MET A 66 4.66 10.41 -6.87
CA MET A 66 4.26 9.14 -7.45
C MET A 66 5.10 8.00 -6.87
N TYR A 67 4.45 7.03 -6.22
CA TYR A 67 5.17 5.89 -5.66
C TYR A 67 5.75 5.00 -6.75
N GLN A 68 7.00 4.61 -6.56
CA GLN A 68 7.71 3.73 -7.48
C GLN A 68 7.48 2.27 -7.11
N GLU A 69 7.37 1.40 -8.12
CA GLU A 69 7.43 -0.04 -7.89
C GLU A 69 8.85 -0.41 -7.47
N ILE A 70 8.94 -1.27 -6.46
CA ILE A 70 10.19 -1.84 -5.96
C ILE A 70 10.18 -3.35 -6.07
N ASN A 71 11.35 -3.92 -6.25
CA ASN A 71 11.53 -5.38 -6.23
C ASN A 71 11.55 -5.90 -4.79
N ASP A 72 11.38 -7.21 -4.61
CA ASP A 72 11.35 -7.83 -3.27
C ASP A 72 12.62 -7.53 -2.46
N ASP A 73 13.81 -7.55 -3.08
CA ASP A 73 15.09 -7.20 -2.43
C ASP A 73 15.13 -5.76 -1.89
N GLU A 74 14.44 -4.83 -2.56
CA GLU A 74 14.34 -3.43 -2.15
C GLU A 74 13.27 -3.24 -1.08
N GLN A 75 12.24 -4.10 -1.08
CA GLN A 75 11.21 -4.12 -0.05
C GLN A 75 11.79 -4.57 1.30
N GLU A 76 12.65 -5.60 1.31
CA GLU A 76 13.32 -6.05 2.54
C GLU A 76 14.17 -4.94 3.18
N GLN A 77 14.87 -4.14 2.37
CA GLN A 77 15.66 -3.01 2.85
C GLN A 77 14.79 -1.90 3.45
N LEU A 78 13.60 -1.65 2.89
CA LEU A 78 12.66 -0.68 3.43
C LEU A 78 12.03 -1.15 4.75
N ASP A 79 11.69 -2.43 4.84
CA ASP A 79 11.18 -3.03 6.08
C ASP A 79 12.24 -2.94 7.20
N GLN A 80 13.51 -3.19 6.86
CA GLN A 80 14.64 -3.08 7.78
C GLN A 80 14.92 -1.62 8.21
N PHE A 81 14.81 -0.66 7.28
CA PHE A 81 14.96 0.76 7.60
C PHE A 81 13.84 1.27 8.50
N HIS A 82 12.60 0.82 8.30
CA HIS A 82 11.50 1.19 9.19
C HIS A 82 11.70 0.69 10.62
N GLN A 83 12.33 -0.48 10.79
CA GLN A 83 12.61 -1.09 12.10
C GLN A 83 13.57 -0.27 12.97
N GLU A 84 14.50 0.48 12.38
CA GLU A 84 15.49 1.27 13.15
C GLU A 84 14.98 2.66 13.55
N VAL A 85 14.03 3.23 12.81
CA VAL A 85 13.65 4.65 12.95
C VAL A 85 12.30 4.82 13.66
N ILE A 86 11.40 3.84 13.54
CA ILE A 86 10.05 3.90 14.10
C ILE A 86 9.81 2.52 14.73
N GLY A 87 9.67 2.44 16.05
CA GLY A 87 9.50 1.15 16.78
C GLY A 87 8.19 0.40 16.50
N GLU A 88 7.69 0.39 15.26
CA GLU A 88 6.57 -0.42 14.80
C GLU A 88 7.11 -1.76 14.26
N SER A 89 6.66 -2.86 14.87
CA SER A 89 6.98 -4.23 14.44
C SER A 89 6.60 -4.48 12.98
N PRO A 90 7.44 -5.17 12.19
CA PRO A 90 7.11 -5.52 10.82
C PRO A 90 5.88 -6.43 10.79
N ARG A 91 5.02 -6.20 9.80
CA ARG A 91 3.89 -7.11 9.58
C ARG A 91 4.43 -8.48 9.18
N PRO A 92 3.82 -9.57 9.68
CA PRO A 92 4.12 -10.90 9.18
C PRO A 92 3.78 -10.94 7.69
N GLN A 93 4.80 -10.99 6.83
CA GLN A 93 4.63 -11.39 5.44
C GLN A 93 4.14 -12.85 5.47
N GLY A 94 2.87 -13.07 5.13
CA GLY A 94 2.11 -14.24 5.60
C GLY A 94 2.68 -15.61 5.23
N SER A 95 2.83 -16.49 6.22
CA SER A 95 2.40 -17.91 6.23
C SER A 95 2.98 -18.67 7.44
N ALA A 96 2.34 -18.55 8.60
CA ALA A 96 2.49 -19.53 9.67
C ALA A 96 1.17 -19.64 10.43
N ALA A 97 0.61 -20.83 10.42
CA ALA A 97 -0.65 -21.19 11.05
C ALA A 97 -0.63 -20.90 12.56
N ALA A 98 -1.41 -19.92 13.01
CA ALA A 98 -1.89 -19.90 14.37
C ALA A 98 -3.18 -20.74 14.43
N HIS A 99 -3.02 -22.03 14.72
CA HIS A 99 -4.10 -22.84 15.27
C HIS A 99 -4.56 -22.18 16.58
N PHE A 100 -5.62 -21.38 16.51
CA PHE A 100 -6.38 -21.02 17.71
C PHE A 100 -7.26 -22.22 18.07
N ASN A 101 -6.71 -23.13 18.86
CA ASN A 101 -7.50 -24.03 19.68
C ASN A 101 -8.22 -23.16 20.72
N TYR A 102 -9.50 -22.88 20.47
CA TYR A 102 -10.44 -22.62 21.56
C TYR A 102 -10.72 -23.95 22.22
N ASP A 103 -9.86 -24.33 23.16
CA ASP A 103 -10.16 -25.41 24.10
C ASP A 103 -10.34 -24.82 25.50
N GLN A 104 -11.31 -25.41 26.18
CA GLN A 104 -12.00 -24.96 27.37
C GLN A 104 -11.11 -24.89 28.62
N GLN A 105 -11.40 -23.94 29.50
CA GLN A 105 -11.56 -24.14 30.96
C GLN A 105 -12.10 -22.89 31.65
#